data_AF-A0A7S0YU93-F1
#
_entry.id   AF-A0A7S0YU93-F1
#
_cell.length_a   1.000
_cell.length_b   1.000
_cell.length_c   1.000
_cell.angle_alpha   90.00
_cell.angle_beta   90.00
_cell.angle_gamma   90.00
#
_symmetry.space_group_name_H-M   'P 1'
#
loop_
_entity.id
_entity.type
_entity.pdbx_description
1 polymer ?
#
loop_
_entity_poly.entity_id
_entity_poly.type
_entity_poly.pdbx_seq_one_letter_code
_entity_poly.pdbx_strand_id
1 'polypeptide(L)'
;AVEEGDSLEIVWDYFSAATGEIRVSTVITVAYEGRVAACSLLCSNPETGAYGRAEAGDSIVVEVTDQDLSSALSAVNVTVHLDPNPFADFESVALSYAGAGVFRANLTTNTSATAPNDGSLSVPAGAVVSFYYDDAIPSTQRVARVRIAQEGAVEARPLLVNGFPVLSITLTDQDLNSSPSLREAATVTVSSPRYTADGVAGVDVSLIESGADTGSFVGSLNLLKSESVRSSGNDGVFRGMSGDVITVSYADALPVGTRAAQLPLSFAGTLEIPYPVLSGNLLFVLSVTDADLDTDPLSVDSAAGLVTLTSDSTPPDSVAVTVTQTGPASGVFTAHVMPRVQGAGEDPLLVTPLGAYGVRVVKGGTLTASYASGADSFTRTSGVHMRGSLSLVA
;
A
#
# COMPACT_ATOMS: atom_id res chain seq x y z
N ALA A 1 -39.38 24.00 10.08
CA ALA A 1 -38.68 22.72 10.24
C ALA A 1 -39.58 21.86 11.09
N VAL A 2 -39.93 20.67 10.61
CA VAL A 2 -40.83 19.73 11.29
C VAL A 2 -39.92 18.61 11.79
N GLU A 3 -39.92 18.33 13.09
CA GLU A 3 -39.14 17.25 13.70
C GLU A 3 -39.96 15.95 13.72
N GLU A 4 -39.28 14.82 14.00
CA GLU A 4 -39.93 13.50 14.12
C GLU A 4 -41.00 13.53 15.23
N GLY A 5 -42.27 13.30 14.87
CA GLY A 5 -43.41 13.30 15.81
C GLY A 5 -44.28 14.57 15.79
N ASP A 6 -43.93 15.58 15.00
CA ASP A 6 -44.74 16.78 14.87
C ASP A 6 -46.02 16.52 14.04
N SER A 7 -47.16 17.03 14.52
CA SER A 7 -48.41 17.07 13.78
C SER A 7 -48.61 18.45 13.18
N LEU A 8 -48.84 18.52 11.86
CA LEU A 8 -49.14 19.78 11.19
C LEU A 8 -50.65 19.93 11.05
N GLU A 9 -51.26 20.76 11.90
CA GLU A 9 -52.65 21.18 11.71
C GLU A 9 -52.67 22.33 10.69
N ILE A 10 -53.17 22.07 9.48
CA ILE A 10 -53.40 23.11 8.49
C ILE A 10 -54.87 23.48 8.52
N VAL A 11 -55.17 24.63 9.12
CA VAL A 11 -56.52 25.21 9.12
C VAL A 11 -56.67 26.10 7.88
N TRP A 12 -57.66 25.80 7.04
CA TRP A 12 -58.05 26.67 5.94
C TRP A 12 -59.41 27.27 6.26
N ASP A 13 -59.43 28.59 6.47
CA ASP A 13 -60.69 29.32 6.60
C ASP A 13 -61.24 29.64 5.21
N TYR A 14 -62.33 28.99 4.82
CA TYR A 14 -63.03 29.31 3.57
C TYR A 14 -64.16 30.30 3.87
N PHE A 15 -64.01 31.53 3.40
CA PHE A 15 -65.05 32.56 3.56
C PHE A 15 -66.01 32.53 2.37
N SER A 16 -67.18 31.91 2.56
CA SER A 16 -68.32 32.05 1.64
C SER A 16 -69.19 33.21 2.10
N ALA A 17 -69.29 34.25 1.27
CA ALA A 17 -70.15 35.41 1.55
C ALA A 17 -71.65 35.05 1.64
N ALA A 18 -72.05 33.85 1.22
CA ALA A 18 -73.45 33.41 1.17
C ALA A 18 -73.90 32.63 2.42
N THR A 19 -72.99 32.05 3.22
CA THR A 19 -73.36 31.07 4.26
C THR A 19 -72.76 31.31 5.65
N GLY A 20 -71.90 32.32 5.81
CA GLY A 20 -71.14 32.51 7.06
C GLY A 20 -69.94 31.54 7.15
N GLU A 21 -69.05 31.82 8.11
CA GLU A 21 -67.76 31.15 8.32
C GLU A 21 -67.94 29.63 8.49
N ILE A 22 -67.36 28.84 7.57
CA ILE A 22 -67.25 27.38 7.73
C ILE A 22 -65.78 27.09 8.01
N ARG A 23 -65.48 26.68 9.24
CA ARG A 23 -64.16 26.14 9.59
C ARG A 23 -64.12 24.66 9.25
N VAL A 24 -63.25 24.31 8.30
CA VAL A 24 -62.89 22.92 8.04
C VAL A 24 -61.47 22.73 8.56
N SER A 25 -61.34 22.08 9.72
CA SER A 25 -60.04 21.58 10.19
C SER A 25 -59.82 20.19 9.59
N THR A 26 -58.71 20.02 8.87
CA THR A 26 -58.21 18.71 8.47
C THR A 26 -56.87 18.51 9.16
N VAL A 27 -56.83 17.52 10.03
CA VAL A 27 -55.59 17.06 10.67
C VAL A 27 -54.95 16.06 9.72
N ILE A 28 -53.83 16.45 9.10
CA ILE A 28 -52.99 15.53 8.34
C ILE A 28 -51.89 15.07 9.28
N THR A 29 -52.04 13.88 9.84
CA THR A 29 -50.93 13.21 10.52
C THR A 29 -50.02 12.64 9.45
N VAL A 30 -48.87 13.28 9.21
CA VAL A 30 -47.80 12.68 8.41
C VAL A 30 -47.09 11.68 9.31
N ALA A 31 -47.65 10.48 9.43
CA ALA A 31 -46.91 9.35 9.99
C ALA A 31 -45.95 8.86 8.90
N TYR A 32 -44.69 9.32 8.95
CA TYR A 32 -43.63 8.63 8.24
C TYR A 32 -43.12 7.52 9.17
N GLU A 33 -43.82 6.39 9.20
CA GLU A 33 -43.33 5.16 9.84
C GLU A 33 -43.06 4.08 8.79
N GLY A 34 -42.22 4.42 7.82
CA GLY A 34 -41.41 3.43 7.12
C GLY A 34 -40.07 3.27 7.83
N ARG A 35 -40.05 2.79 9.09
CA ARG A 35 -38.80 2.40 9.76
C ARG A 35 -38.41 1.00 9.26
N VAL A 36 -37.49 0.94 8.30
CA VAL A 36 -36.63 -0.24 8.14
C VAL A 36 -35.60 -0.20 9.26
N ALA A 37 -35.94 -0.75 10.42
CA ALA A 37 -35.01 -0.89 11.53
C ALA A 37 -35.30 -2.16 12.33
N ALA A 38 -34.67 -3.27 11.92
CA ALA A 38 -33.94 -4.17 12.83
C ALA A 38 -33.32 -5.39 12.10
N CYS A 39 -32.56 -5.20 11.01
CA CYS A 39 -31.73 -6.30 10.51
C CYS A 39 -30.62 -6.61 11.53
N SER A 40 -30.72 -7.76 12.22
CA SER A 40 -29.72 -8.23 13.19
C SER A 40 -28.50 -8.83 12.50
N LEU A 41 -27.82 -8.00 11.70
CA LEU A 41 -26.39 -8.06 11.34
C LEU A 41 -26.15 -6.83 10.43
N LEU A 42 -25.82 -5.71 11.08
CA LEU A 42 -25.23 -4.47 10.53
C LEU A 42 -25.39 -4.30 9.01
N CYS A 43 -26.51 -3.75 8.55
CA CYS A 43 -26.69 -3.26 7.18
C CYS A 43 -27.19 -1.82 7.21
N SER A 44 -26.85 -1.05 6.18
CA SER A 44 -26.67 0.40 6.22
C SER A 44 -27.92 1.27 6.18
N ASN A 45 -27.76 2.51 6.67
CA ASN A 45 -28.67 3.61 6.37
C ASN A 45 -28.36 4.14 4.95
N PRO A 46 -29.31 4.14 4.00
CA PRO A 46 -29.11 4.67 2.65
C PRO A 46 -28.66 6.14 2.63
N GLU A 47 -28.91 6.92 3.69
CA GLU A 47 -28.42 8.29 3.82
C GLU A 47 -26.91 8.38 4.12
N THR A 48 -26.32 7.34 4.69
CA THR A 48 -24.91 7.31 5.09
C THR A 48 -23.99 6.66 4.05
N GLY A 49 -24.55 5.93 3.08
CA GLY A 49 -23.76 5.20 2.08
C GLY A 49 -22.93 4.03 2.64
N ALA A 50 -23.09 3.68 3.92
CA ALA A 50 -22.43 2.52 4.50
C ALA A 50 -22.88 1.23 3.80
N TYR A 51 -22.15 0.14 3.98
CA TYR A 51 -22.55 -1.19 3.51
C TYR A 51 -22.61 -2.12 4.72
N GLY A 52 -23.56 -3.07 4.70
CA GLY A 52 -23.40 -4.24 5.55
C GLY A 52 -22.23 -5.10 5.08
N ARG A 53 -21.75 -6.02 5.92
CA ARG A 53 -20.61 -6.88 5.59
C ARG A 53 -20.91 -8.33 5.88
N ALA A 54 -20.50 -9.22 4.99
CA ALA A 54 -20.60 -10.66 5.14
C ALA A 54 -19.41 -11.37 4.48
N GLU A 55 -19.03 -12.56 4.95
CA GLU A 55 -18.05 -13.38 4.24
C GLU A 55 -18.73 -14.21 3.15
N ALA A 56 -17.99 -14.57 2.11
CA ALA A 56 -18.53 -15.44 1.06
C ALA A 56 -18.78 -16.84 1.62
N GLY A 57 -20.00 -17.36 1.46
CA GLY A 57 -20.43 -18.63 2.06
C GLY A 57 -21.29 -18.45 3.32
N ASP A 58 -21.37 -17.23 3.87
CA ASP A 58 -22.27 -16.93 4.97
C ASP A 58 -23.75 -17.03 4.56
N SER A 59 -24.61 -17.27 5.54
CA SER A 59 -26.05 -17.06 5.36
C SER A 59 -26.41 -15.63 5.75
N ILE A 60 -27.03 -14.90 4.83
CA ILE A 60 -27.51 -13.54 5.06
C ILE A 60 -28.96 -13.63 5.55
N VAL A 61 -29.21 -13.11 6.75
CA VAL A 61 -30.57 -12.95 7.26
C VAL A 61 -31.17 -11.70 6.61
N VAL A 62 -32.23 -11.90 5.83
CA VAL A 62 -33.00 -10.82 5.21
C VAL A 62 -34.22 -10.55 6.08
N GLU A 63 -34.37 -9.30 6.50
CA GLU A 63 -35.51 -8.83 7.29
C GLU A 63 -36.16 -7.61 6.64
N VAL A 64 -37.50 -7.64 6.54
CA VAL A 64 -38.32 -6.48 6.19
C VAL A 64 -39.24 -6.19 7.38
N THR A 65 -39.26 -4.93 7.82
CA THR A 65 -40.25 -4.42 8.77
C THR A 65 -41.15 -3.44 8.03
N ASP A 66 -42.43 -3.79 7.91
CA ASP A 66 -43.43 -3.01 7.20
C ASP A 66 -44.77 -3.14 7.95
N GLN A 67 -45.26 -2.00 8.45
CA GLN A 67 -46.46 -1.91 9.28
C GLN A 67 -47.75 -1.96 8.45
N ASP A 68 -47.67 -1.65 7.15
CA ASP A 68 -48.81 -1.58 6.24
C ASP A 68 -49.18 -2.97 5.71
N LEU A 69 -48.24 -3.92 5.75
CA LEU A 69 -48.51 -5.32 5.47
C LEU A 69 -49.40 -5.94 6.56
N SER A 70 -50.60 -6.37 6.16
CA SER A 70 -51.50 -7.07 7.05
C SER A 70 -50.89 -8.39 7.55
N SER A 71 -51.20 -8.77 8.78
CA SER A 71 -50.86 -10.10 9.32
C SER A 71 -51.52 -11.27 8.56
N ALA A 72 -52.37 -10.99 7.58
CA ALA A 72 -52.96 -12.01 6.70
C ALA A 72 -52.03 -12.42 5.56
N LEU A 73 -50.98 -11.65 5.27
CA LEU A 73 -49.94 -12.06 4.33
C LEU A 73 -49.02 -13.07 4.99
N SER A 74 -48.88 -14.24 4.37
CA SER A 74 -47.95 -15.28 4.85
C SER A 74 -46.51 -15.02 4.44
N ALA A 75 -46.31 -14.28 3.34
CA ALA A 75 -44.98 -13.97 2.82
C ALA A 75 -44.93 -12.66 2.02
N VAL A 76 -43.73 -12.09 1.92
CA VAL A 76 -43.37 -11.03 0.98
C VAL A 76 -42.07 -11.37 0.26
N ASN A 77 -41.87 -10.82 -0.93
CA ASN A 77 -40.69 -11.13 -1.74
C ASN A 77 -39.70 -9.96 -1.72
N VAL A 78 -38.43 -10.31 -1.61
CA VAL A 78 -37.31 -9.39 -1.85
C VAL A 78 -36.51 -9.92 -3.04
N THR A 79 -36.21 -9.04 -3.99
CA THR A 79 -35.35 -9.38 -5.12
C THR A 79 -33.90 -9.02 -4.76
N VAL A 80 -32.98 -9.95 -5.01
CA VAL A 80 -31.57 -9.81 -4.65
C VAL A 80 -30.72 -9.86 -5.92
N HIS A 81 -29.86 -8.87 -6.10
CA HIS A 81 -28.96 -8.76 -7.25
C HIS A 81 -27.52 -8.55 -6.84
N LEU A 82 -26.59 -8.98 -7.70
CA LEU A 82 -25.18 -8.63 -7.63
C LEU A 82 -24.91 -7.34 -8.38
N ASP A 83 -24.24 -6.39 -7.76
CA ASP A 83 -23.71 -5.20 -8.42
C ASP A 83 -22.23 -5.42 -8.79
N PRO A 84 -21.78 -4.95 -9.97
CA PRO A 84 -22.53 -4.20 -10.99
C PRO A 84 -23.22 -5.10 -12.04
N ASN A 85 -23.19 -6.44 -11.88
CA ASN A 85 -23.72 -7.38 -12.88
C ASN A 85 -24.97 -8.10 -12.35
N PRO A 86 -26.16 -7.47 -12.44
CA PRO A 86 -27.39 -8.01 -11.85
C PRO A 86 -27.91 -9.27 -12.55
N PHE A 87 -27.27 -9.67 -13.65
CA PHE A 87 -27.61 -10.86 -14.44
C PHE A 87 -26.63 -12.02 -14.26
N ALA A 88 -25.56 -11.84 -13.48
CA ALA A 88 -24.64 -12.94 -13.16
C ALA A 88 -25.34 -14.01 -12.32
N ASP A 89 -26.03 -13.56 -11.28
CA ASP A 89 -26.92 -14.36 -10.43
C ASP A 89 -27.92 -13.44 -9.73
N PHE A 90 -29.13 -13.92 -9.47
CA PHE A 90 -30.17 -13.19 -8.76
C PHE A 90 -31.17 -14.12 -8.10
N GLU A 91 -31.69 -13.70 -6.94
CA GLU A 91 -32.59 -14.50 -6.12
C GLU A 91 -33.87 -13.74 -5.79
N SER A 92 -35.01 -14.43 -5.84
CA SER A 92 -36.28 -13.95 -5.30
C SER A 92 -36.55 -14.62 -3.96
N VAL A 93 -36.23 -13.93 -2.87
CA VAL A 93 -36.32 -14.48 -1.51
C VAL A 93 -37.72 -14.24 -0.94
N ALA A 94 -38.45 -15.33 -0.69
CA ALA A 94 -39.74 -15.28 -0.01
C ALA A 94 -39.54 -15.21 1.52
N LEU A 95 -39.80 -14.04 2.08
CA LEU A 95 -39.74 -13.75 3.52
C LEU A 95 -41.02 -14.23 4.21
N SER A 96 -40.89 -14.98 5.29
CA SER A 96 -42.04 -15.46 6.07
C SER A 96 -42.39 -14.51 7.21
N TYR A 97 -43.68 -14.34 7.50
CA TYR A 97 -44.14 -13.48 8.60
C TYR A 97 -43.60 -13.97 9.95
N ALA A 98 -42.91 -13.07 10.67
CA ALA A 98 -42.29 -13.31 11.97
C ALA A 98 -43.03 -12.60 13.13
N GLY A 99 -44.11 -11.87 12.85
CA GLY A 99 -44.90 -11.14 13.85
C GLY A 99 -44.66 -9.63 13.82
N ALA A 100 -45.65 -8.84 14.25
CA ALA A 100 -45.56 -7.39 14.42
C ALA A 100 -45.06 -6.61 13.18
N GLY A 101 -45.52 -7.00 11.98
CA GLY A 101 -45.09 -6.37 10.71
C GLY A 101 -43.69 -6.79 10.24
N VAL A 102 -43.05 -7.76 10.89
CA VAL A 102 -41.71 -8.25 10.54
C VAL A 102 -41.81 -9.50 9.67
N PHE A 103 -41.01 -9.56 8.61
CA PHE A 103 -40.86 -10.69 7.71
C PHE A 103 -39.38 -11.08 7.59
N ARG A 104 -39.07 -12.38 7.65
CA ARG A 104 -37.68 -12.89 7.68
C ARG A 104 -37.46 -14.09 6.78
N ALA A 105 -36.26 -14.20 6.23
CA ALA A 105 -35.74 -15.38 5.56
C ALA A 105 -34.22 -15.41 5.63
N ASN A 106 -33.65 -16.59 5.38
CA ASN A 106 -32.21 -16.76 5.24
C ASN A 106 -31.90 -16.95 3.75
N LEU A 107 -31.01 -16.12 3.23
CA LEU A 107 -30.39 -16.31 1.93
C LEU A 107 -29.06 -17.06 2.14
N THR A 108 -28.85 -18.14 1.41
CA THR A 108 -27.55 -18.83 1.41
C THR A 108 -26.66 -18.16 0.36
N THR A 109 -25.40 -17.90 0.69
CA THR A 109 -24.42 -17.45 -0.30
C THR A 109 -23.40 -18.54 -0.60
N ASN A 110 -22.84 -18.54 -1.80
CA ASN A 110 -21.83 -19.49 -2.25
C ASN A 110 -20.76 -18.80 -3.09
N THR A 111 -19.56 -19.38 -3.17
CA THR A 111 -18.47 -18.86 -4.01
C THR A 111 -18.43 -19.45 -5.42
N SER A 112 -19.21 -20.52 -5.64
CA SER A 112 -19.31 -21.20 -6.92
C SER A 112 -20.54 -20.72 -7.67
N ALA A 113 -20.44 -20.63 -9.00
CA ALA A 113 -21.55 -20.24 -9.86
C ALA A 113 -22.78 -21.12 -9.61
N THR A 114 -23.91 -20.48 -9.32
CA THR A 114 -25.23 -21.07 -9.12
C THR A 114 -26.19 -20.63 -10.22
N ALA A 115 -27.36 -21.26 -10.30
CA ALA A 115 -28.37 -20.89 -11.27
C ALA A 115 -29.30 -19.84 -10.64
N PRO A 116 -29.74 -18.81 -11.39
CA PRO A 116 -30.64 -17.81 -10.81
C PRO A 116 -31.96 -18.42 -10.30
N ASN A 117 -32.43 -17.92 -9.16
CA ASN A 117 -33.64 -18.37 -8.43
C ASN A 117 -33.56 -19.82 -7.95
N ASP A 118 -32.37 -20.27 -7.54
CA ASP A 118 -32.19 -21.60 -6.95
C ASP A 118 -32.17 -21.58 -5.40
N GLY A 119 -32.33 -20.41 -4.80
CA GLY A 119 -32.29 -20.19 -3.35
C GLY A 119 -30.88 -19.97 -2.80
N SER A 120 -29.87 -19.92 -3.66
CA SER A 120 -28.47 -19.69 -3.30
C SER A 120 -27.84 -18.63 -4.20
N LEU A 121 -27.31 -17.57 -3.60
CA LEU A 121 -26.63 -16.51 -4.34
C LEU A 121 -25.11 -16.77 -4.48
N SER A 122 -24.62 -16.89 -5.71
CA SER A 122 -23.19 -16.97 -6.03
C SER A 122 -22.52 -15.60 -5.89
N VAL A 123 -21.82 -15.37 -4.78
CA VAL A 123 -21.17 -14.10 -4.47
C VAL A 123 -19.65 -14.18 -4.61
N PRO A 124 -19.01 -13.45 -5.53
CA PRO A 124 -17.57 -13.29 -5.51
C PRO A 124 -17.12 -12.34 -4.37
N ALA A 125 -15.90 -12.53 -3.87
CA ALA A 125 -15.31 -11.62 -2.89
C ALA A 125 -15.28 -10.17 -3.42
N GLY A 126 -15.59 -9.20 -2.56
CA GLY A 126 -15.69 -7.78 -2.91
C GLY A 126 -16.98 -7.38 -3.62
N ALA A 127 -17.86 -8.33 -3.98
CA ALA A 127 -19.15 -8.02 -4.60
C ALA A 127 -20.04 -7.20 -3.66
N VAL A 128 -20.93 -6.42 -4.25
CA VAL A 128 -22.01 -5.76 -3.52
C VAL A 128 -23.30 -6.49 -3.86
N VAL A 129 -24.00 -6.97 -2.84
CA VAL A 129 -25.32 -7.58 -2.92
C VAL A 129 -26.35 -6.53 -2.58
N SER A 130 -27.25 -6.24 -3.52
CA SER A 130 -28.35 -5.30 -3.34
C SER A 130 -29.67 -6.05 -3.17
N PHE A 131 -30.41 -5.70 -2.13
CA PHE A 131 -31.72 -6.24 -1.77
C PHE A 131 -32.79 -5.19 -2.06
N TYR A 132 -33.75 -5.52 -2.90
CA TYR A 132 -34.83 -4.63 -3.34
C TYR A 132 -36.16 -5.10 -2.76
N TYR A 133 -36.81 -4.20 -2.03
CA TYR A 133 -38.15 -4.38 -1.48
C TYR A 133 -39.07 -3.31 -2.06
N ASP A 134 -40.12 -3.71 -2.76
CA ASP A 134 -41.15 -2.80 -3.27
C ASP A 134 -42.27 -2.67 -2.24
N ASP A 135 -42.23 -1.59 -1.46
CA ASP A 135 -43.29 -1.20 -0.55
C ASP A 135 -44.50 -0.73 -1.38
N ALA A 136 -45.70 -1.19 -1.04
CA ALA A 136 -46.92 -0.83 -1.72
C ALA A 136 -47.51 0.50 -1.21
N ILE A 137 -47.27 0.84 0.07
CA ILE A 137 -47.91 1.96 0.77
C ILE A 137 -46.89 2.59 1.73
N PRO A 138 -46.30 3.76 1.41
CA PRO A 138 -46.35 4.41 0.10
C PRO A 138 -45.61 3.57 -0.95
N SER A 139 -46.09 3.60 -2.20
CA SER A 139 -45.44 2.89 -3.30
C SER A 139 -44.01 3.41 -3.51
N THR A 140 -43.04 2.71 -2.93
CA THR A 140 -41.64 3.11 -2.88
C THR A 140 -40.74 1.89 -2.89
N GLN A 141 -39.65 1.95 -3.64
CA GLN A 141 -38.64 0.89 -3.60
C GLN A 141 -37.62 1.21 -2.50
N ARG A 142 -37.37 0.23 -1.64
CA ARG A 142 -36.34 0.25 -0.61
C ARG A 142 -35.19 -0.63 -1.04
N VAL A 143 -33.97 -0.14 -0.82
CA VAL A 143 -32.74 -0.86 -1.18
C VAL A 143 -31.84 -0.98 0.04
N ALA A 144 -31.41 -2.20 0.35
CA ALA A 144 -30.33 -2.48 1.30
C ALA A 144 -29.13 -3.06 0.55
N ARG A 145 -27.91 -2.78 1.05
CA ARG A 145 -26.67 -3.25 0.42
C ARG A 145 -25.75 -3.95 1.40
N VAL A 146 -25.18 -5.07 0.98
CA VAL A 146 -24.16 -5.84 1.71
C VAL A 146 -22.94 -5.97 0.80
N ARG A 147 -21.76 -5.61 1.30
CA ARG A 147 -20.49 -5.91 0.65
C ARG A 147 -19.99 -7.25 1.16
N ILE A 148 -19.56 -8.10 0.24
CA ILE A 148 -18.92 -9.36 0.57
C ILE A 148 -17.45 -9.10 0.82
N ALA A 149 -16.94 -9.55 1.95
CA ALA A 149 -15.59 -9.33 2.40
C ALA A 149 -14.58 -9.77 1.33
N GLN A 150 -13.47 -9.05 1.28
CA GLN A 150 -12.39 -9.27 0.34
C GLN A 150 -11.07 -9.28 1.09
N GLU A 151 -10.23 -10.30 0.86
CA GLU A 151 -8.90 -10.33 1.46
C GLU A 151 -8.13 -9.04 1.14
N GLY A 152 -7.63 -8.39 2.20
CA GLY A 152 -6.69 -7.30 2.06
C GLY A 152 -5.38 -7.76 1.41
N ALA A 153 -4.72 -6.86 0.70
CA ALA A 153 -3.42 -7.08 0.10
C ALA A 153 -2.45 -5.99 0.54
N VAL A 154 -1.30 -6.39 1.09
CA VAL A 154 -0.23 -5.45 1.44
C VAL A 154 0.93 -5.63 0.46
N GLU A 155 1.43 -4.51 -0.04
CA GLU A 155 2.62 -4.42 -0.87
C GLU A 155 3.58 -3.42 -0.27
N ALA A 156 4.88 -3.69 -0.39
CA ALA A 156 5.91 -2.78 0.05
C ALA A 156 7.09 -2.79 -0.92
N ARG A 157 7.67 -1.62 -1.14
CA ARG A 157 8.82 -1.45 -2.04
C ARG A 157 9.81 -0.43 -1.48
N PRO A 158 11.12 -0.70 -1.57
CA PRO A 158 12.12 0.31 -1.22
C PRO A 158 12.12 1.41 -2.30
N LEU A 159 12.34 2.65 -1.87
CA LEU A 159 12.44 3.83 -2.72
C LEU A 159 13.50 4.78 -2.17
N LEU A 160 14.17 5.51 -3.04
CA LEU A 160 15.01 6.65 -2.66
C LEU A 160 14.22 7.94 -2.85
N VAL A 161 13.93 8.64 -1.75
CA VAL A 161 13.28 9.96 -1.77
C VAL A 161 14.31 11.00 -1.35
N ASN A 162 14.70 11.88 -2.29
CA ASN A 162 15.77 12.87 -2.08
C ASN A 162 17.10 12.26 -1.61
N GLY A 163 17.40 11.03 -2.05
CA GLY A 163 18.61 10.30 -1.67
C GLY A 163 18.54 9.59 -0.31
N PHE A 164 17.41 9.67 0.40
CA PHE A 164 17.18 8.91 1.63
C PHE A 164 16.38 7.63 1.33
N PRO A 165 16.76 6.49 1.92
CA PRO A 165 16.03 5.24 1.73
C PRO A 165 14.73 5.26 2.54
N VAL A 166 13.63 4.95 1.86
CA VAL A 166 12.27 4.95 2.39
C VAL A 166 11.57 3.69 1.91
N LEU A 167 10.82 3.04 2.79
CA LEU A 167 9.92 1.96 2.44
C LEU A 167 8.55 2.55 2.09
N SER A 168 8.14 2.47 0.83
CA SER A 168 6.79 2.82 0.38
C SER A 168 5.89 1.62 0.62
N ILE A 169 4.77 1.82 1.32
CA ILE A 169 3.81 0.77 1.65
C ILE A 169 2.45 1.11 1.05
N THR A 170 1.82 0.13 0.41
CA THR A 170 0.46 0.19 -0.09
C THR A 170 -0.34 -0.95 0.53
N LEU A 171 -1.49 -0.64 1.11
CA LEU A 171 -2.48 -1.61 1.55
C LEU A 171 -3.74 -1.41 0.70
N THR A 172 -4.25 -2.46 0.10
CA THR A 172 -5.53 -2.47 -0.60
C THR A 172 -6.50 -3.33 0.19
N ASP A 173 -7.55 -2.72 0.72
CA ASP A 173 -8.57 -3.38 1.53
C ASP A 173 -9.87 -2.59 1.41
N GLN A 174 -10.85 -3.14 0.68
CA GLN A 174 -12.16 -2.51 0.48
C GLN A 174 -13.04 -2.59 1.73
N ASP A 175 -12.73 -3.50 2.65
CA ASP A 175 -13.42 -3.59 3.92
C ASP A 175 -12.94 -2.48 4.87
N LEU A 176 -11.75 -1.90 4.73
CA LEU A 176 -11.42 -0.72 5.54
C LEU A 176 -12.13 0.57 5.07
N ASN A 177 -12.68 0.59 3.86
CA ASN A 177 -13.37 1.75 3.28
C ASN A 177 -14.85 1.79 3.71
N SER A 178 -15.12 2.38 4.86
CA SER A 178 -16.43 2.44 5.50
C SER A 178 -17.21 3.73 5.23
N SER A 179 -16.50 4.80 4.89
CA SER A 179 -17.01 6.17 4.81
C SER A 179 -16.64 6.81 3.47
N PRO A 180 -17.51 6.72 2.44
CA PRO A 180 -17.19 7.16 1.07
C PRO A 180 -16.83 8.64 0.91
N SER A 181 -17.09 9.46 1.93
CA SER A 181 -16.82 10.90 1.91
C SER A 181 -15.56 11.31 2.67
N LEU A 182 -14.94 10.38 3.40
CA LEU A 182 -13.77 10.63 4.24
C LEU A 182 -12.62 9.75 3.79
N ARG A 183 -11.40 10.20 4.04
CA ARG A 183 -10.22 9.34 3.97
C ARG A 183 -10.04 8.66 5.31
N GLU A 184 -9.87 7.36 5.28
CA GLU A 184 -9.65 6.59 6.50
C GLU A 184 -8.16 6.28 6.73
N ALA A 185 -7.87 5.73 7.92
CA ALA A 185 -6.53 5.35 8.32
C ALA A 185 -6.47 3.85 8.61
N ALA A 186 -5.35 3.25 8.25
CA ALA A 186 -5.02 1.86 8.55
C ALA A 186 -3.65 1.80 9.25
N THR A 187 -3.35 0.67 9.88
CA THR A 187 -2.04 0.43 10.49
C THR A 187 -1.47 -0.90 10.01
N VAL A 188 -0.18 -0.90 9.69
CA VAL A 188 0.60 -2.09 9.37
C VAL A 188 1.83 -2.14 10.27
N THR A 189 2.37 -3.34 10.49
CA THR A 189 3.57 -3.52 11.31
C THR A 189 4.72 -4.00 10.44
N VAL A 190 5.87 -3.32 10.51
CA VAL A 190 7.11 -3.72 9.82
C VAL A 190 8.05 -4.37 10.82
N SER A 191 8.49 -5.59 10.55
CA SER A 191 9.34 -6.37 11.45
C SER A 191 10.51 -7.02 10.71
N SER A 192 11.56 -7.41 11.44
CA SER A 192 12.66 -8.24 10.92
C SER A 192 12.98 -9.36 11.90
N PRO A 193 13.25 -10.60 11.43
CA PRO A 193 13.73 -11.70 12.26
C PRO A 193 15.01 -11.36 13.03
N ARG A 194 15.80 -10.39 12.56
CA ARG A 194 17.00 -9.90 13.26
C ARG A 194 16.69 -9.42 14.68
N TYR A 195 15.48 -8.92 14.93
CA TYR A 195 15.11 -8.26 16.18
C TYR A 195 14.14 -9.04 17.06
N THR A 196 13.66 -10.20 16.59
CA THR A 196 12.69 -11.01 17.35
C THR A 196 13.29 -11.60 18.62
N ALA A 197 14.59 -11.90 18.62
CA ALA A 197 15.32 -12.39 19.79
C ALA A 197 15.37 -11.36 20.95
N ASP A 198 15.26 -10.07 20.64
CA ASP A 198 15.31 -8.96 21.60
C ASP A 198 13.91 -8.49 22.06
N GLY A 199 12.86 -9.25 21.71
CA GLY A 199 11.47 -8.98 22.07
C GLY A 199 10.87 -7.73 21.41
N VAL A 200 11.44 -7.28 20.29
CA VAL A 200 10.94 -6.11 19.55
C VAL A 200 9.86 -6.57 18.56
N ALA A 201 8.63 -6.08 18.73
CA ALA A 201 7.46 -6.49 17.95
C ALA A 201 7.43 -5.92 16.51
N GLY A 202 8.28 -4.96 16.19
CA GLY A 202 8.29 -4.25 14.92
C GLY A 202 8.02 -2.75 15.08
N VAL A 203 7.79 -2.07 13.96
CA VAL A 203 7.45 -0.65 13.85
C VAL A 203 6.08 -0.53 13.22
N ASP A 204 5.14 0.09 13.92
CA ASP A 204 3.80 0.36 13.38
C ASP A 204 3.83 1.60 12.49
N VAL A 205 3.27 1.47 11.29
CA VAL A 205 3.17 2.51 10.27
C VAL A 205 1.71 2.83 10.04
N SER A 206 1.34 4.09 10.23
CA SER A 206 0.01 4.59 9.87
C SER A 206 -0.04 4.85 8.36
N LEU A 207 -1.04 4.26 7.72
CA LEU A 207 -1.37 4.46 6.32
C LEU A 207 -2.62 5.33 6.23
N ILE A 208 -2.67 6.21 5.23
CA ILE A 208 -3.83 7.05 4.95
C ILE A 208 -4.37 6.68 3.58
N GLU A 209 -5.68 6.64 3.46
CA GLU A 209 -6.35 6.39 2.21
C GLU A 209 -5.94 7.42 1.11
N SER A 210 -5.63 6.90 -0.07
CA SER A 210 -5.08 7.66 -1.20
C SER A 210 -6.06 8.69 -1.76
N GLY A 211 -7.35 8.36 -1.69
CA GLY A 211 -8.52 9.22 -1.92
C GLY A 211 -9.68 8.72 -1.06
N ALA A 212 -10.74 9.49 -0.92
CA ALA A 212 -11.96 8.98 -0.29
C ALA A 212 -12.58 7.89 -1.18
N ASP A 213 -13.12 6.84 -0.56
CA ASP A 213 -13.81 5.73 -1.24
C ASP A 213 -12.93 4.93 -2.22
N THR A 214 -11.64 4.80 -1.93
CA THR A 214 -10.70 4.05 -2.78
C THR A 214 -10.40 2.64 -2.27
N GLY A 215 -10.47 2.42 -0.95
CA GLY A 215 -9.97 1.21 -0.31
C GLY A 215 -8.47 0.99 -0.51
N SER A 216 -7.72 2.02 -0.88
CA SER A 216 -6.27 1.97 -1.10
C SER A 216 -5.56 2.94 -0.17
N PHE A 217 -4.78 2.41 0.76
CA PHE A 217 -4.09 3.11 1.82
C PHE A 217 -2.60 3.14 1.52
N VAL A 218 -1.99 4.32 1.65
CA VAL A 218 -0.57 4.54 1.37
C VAL A 218 0.13 5.14 2.57
N GLY A 219 1.38 4.75 2.75
CA GLY A 219 2.24 5.30 3.79
C GLY A 219 3.70 5.03 3.49
N SER A 220 4.57 5.60 4.32
CA SER A 220 6.01 5.46 4.15
C SER A 220 6.72 5.34 5.48
N LEU A 221 7.80 4.56 5.50
CA LEU A 221 8.64 4.36 6.68
C LEU A 221 10.09 4.67 6.32
N ASN A 222 10.75 5.54 7.08
CA ASN A 222 12.15 5.85 6.84
C ASN A 222 13.01 4.62 7.17
N LEU A 223 13.98 4.33 6.31
CA LEU A 223 14.96 3.27 6.54
C LEU A 223 16.27 3.89 6.99
N LEU A 224 16.96 3.23 7.92
CA LEU A 224 18.29 3.62 8.37
C LEU A 224 19.20 2.40 8.40
N LYS A 225 20.32 2.48 7.67
CA LYS A 225 21.36 1.43 7.73
C LYS A 225 22.00 1.46 9.11
N SER A 226 21.74 0.45 9.93
CA SER A 226 22.27 0.37 11.29
C SER A 226 22.21 -1.05 11.83
N GLU A 227 23.26 -1.46 12.53
CA GLU A 227 23.28 -2.69 13.33
C GLU A 227 22.52 -2.53 14.65
N SER A 228 22.18 -1.30 15.04
CA SER A 228 21.49 -1.03 16.30
C SER A 228 20.04 -1.46 16.23
N VAL A 229 19.68 -2.40 17.11
CA VAL A 229 18.33 -2.98 17.23
C VAL A 229 17.27 -1.97 17.70
N ARG A 230 17.66 -0.84 18.30
CA ARG A 230 16.71 0.09 18.93
C ARG A 230 17.01 1.56 18.69
N SER A 231 15.98 2.29 18.30
CA SER A 231 15.57 3.52 18.98
C SER A 231 14.62 3.13 20.11
N SER A 232 14.69 3.79 21.26
CA SER A 232 13.82 3.51 22.41
C SER A 232 12.39 4.05 22.23
N GLY A 233 11.73 3.73 21.12
CA GLY A 233 10.37 4.18 20.79
C GLY A 233 10.02 4.01 19.31
N ASN A 234 8.75 4.23 18.95
CA ASN A 234 8.31 4.34 17.56
C ASN A 234 8.75 5.71 17.01
N ASP A 235 10.04 5.85 16.68
CA ASP A 235 10.62 7.08 16.13
C ASP A 235 10.38 7.25 14.62
N GLY A 236 9.53 6.40 14.03
CA GLY A 236 9.21 6.42 12.60
C GLY A 236 10.37 6.01 11.70
N VAL A 237 11.38 5.31 12.25
CA VAL A 237 12.56 4.84 11.50
C VAL A 237 12.75 3.34 11.72
N PHE A 238 12.75 2.58 10.64
CA PHE A 238 13.15 1.18 10.66
C PHE A 238 14.66 1.07 10.45
N ARG A 239 15.33 0.37 11.35
CA ARG A 239 16.78 0.12 11.27
C ARG A 239 17.01 -1.26 10.69
N GLY A 240 18.00 -1.40 9.83
CA GLY A 240 18.37 -2.70 9.28
C GLY A 240 19.70 -2.63 8.54
N MET A 241 20.18 -3.77 8.09
CA MET A 241 21.31 -3.88 7.19
C MET A 241 20.81 -4.33 5.82
N SER A 242 21.58 -4.04 4.78
CA SER A 242 21.34 -4.62 3.46
C SER A 242 21.28 -6.15 3.57
N GLY A 243 20.38 -6.77 2.81
CA GLY A 243 20.12 -8.20 2.84
C GLY A 243 19.19 -8.67 3.96
N ASP A 244 18.86 -7.84 4.95
CA ASP A 244 17.84 -8.18 5.93
C ASP A 244 16.49 -8.37 5.26
N VAL A 245 15.81 -9.47 5.54
CA VAL A 245 14.41 -9.64 5.12
C VAL A 245 13.51 -8.97 6.14
N ILE A 246 12.70 -8.03 5.69
CA ILE A 246 11.64 -7.42 6.47
C ILE A 246 10.30 -8.03 6.10
N THR A 247 9.40 -8.09 7.07
CA THR A 247 8.00 -8.49 6.91
C THR A 247 7.12 -7.29 7.23
N VAL A 248 6.33 -6.83 6.26
CA VAL A 248 5.24 -5.87 6.46
C VAL A 248 3.96 -6.68 6.65
N SER A 249 3.37 -6.64 7.84
CA SER A 249 2.15 -7.39 8.16
C SER A 249 0.95 -6.48 8.43
N TYR A 250 -0.21 -6.96 8.04
CA TYR A 250 -1.52 -6.36 8.26
C TYR A 250 -2.44 -7.41 8.88
N ALA A 251 -3.07 -7.06 10.01
CA ALA A 251 -4.09 -7.89 10.65
C ALA A 251 -5.44 -7.55 10.03
N ASP A 252 -5.84 -8.38 9.07
CA ASP A 252 -7.10 -8.24 8.34
C ASP A 252 -8.25 -8.70 9.24
N ALA A 253 -9.25 -7.84 9.39
CA ALA A 253 -10.43 -8.12 10.20
C ALA A 253 -11.49 -8.90 9.42
N LEU A 254 -11.54 -8.76 8.09
CA LEU A 254 -12.60 -9.31 7.24
C LEU A 254 -12.05 -9.59 5.83
N PRO A 255 -11.89 -10.87 5.44
CA PRO A 255 -11.97 -12.05 6.29
C PRO A 255 -10.81 -12.08 7.29
N VAL A 256 -11.05 -12.59 8.49
CA VAL A 256 -10.06 -12.60 9.57
C VAL A 256 -8.77 -13.30 9.12
N GLY A 257 -7.64 -12.62 9.18
CA GLY A 257 -6.37 -13.18 8.76
C GLY A 257 -5.17 -12.26 8.96
N THR A 258 -4.00 -12.75 8.59
CA THR A 258 -2.79 -11.92 8.51
C THR A 258 -2.32 -11.88 7.06
N ARG A 259 -2.16 -10.67 6.54
CA ARG A 259 -1.59 -10.42 5.21
C ARG A 259 -0.17 -9.95 5.42
N ALA A 260 0.76 -10.45 4.60
CA ALA A 260 2.16 -10.09 4.74
C ALA A 260 2.85 -9.97 3.40
N ALA A 261 3.72 -8.96 3.29
CA ALA A 261 4.70 -8.83 2.22
C ALA A 261 6.10 -8.98 2.83
N GLN A 262 6.94 -9.75 2.17
CA GLN A 262 8.35 -9.89 2.52
C GLN A 262 9.22 -9.29 1.43
N LEU A 263 10.22 -8.53 1.84
CA LEU A 263 11.22 -8.02 0.91
C LEU A 263 12.59 -7.91 1.60
N PRO A 264 13.68 -8.11 0.85
CA PRO A 264 15.01 -7.76 1.34
C PRO A 264 15.17 -6.24 1.39
N LEU A 265 15.86 -5.74 2.41
CA LEU A 265 16.34 -4.37 2.46
C LEU A 265 17.53 -4.21 1.52
N SER A 266 17.45 -3.19 0.68
CA SER A 266 18.57 -2.68 -0.11
C SER A 266 18.90 -1.26 0.37
N PHE A 267 20.18 -0.91 0.31
CA PHE A 267 20.65 0.43 0.63
C PHE A 267 21.66 0.83 -0.43
N ALA A 268 21.52 2.05 -0.94
CA ALA A 268 22.40 2.58 -1.96
C ALA A 268 23.88 2.39 -1.58
N GLY A 269 24.64 1.78 -2.50
CA GLY A 269 26.08 1.64 -2.36
C GLY A 269 26.81 2.98 -2.25
N THR A 270 27.96 2.95 -1.61
CA THR A 270 28.91 4.08 -1.54
C THR A 270 30.17 3.76 -2.31
N LEU A 271 30.75 4.78 -2.94
CA LEU A 271 31.99 4.71 -3.70
C LEU A 271 33.00 5.66 -3.08
N GLU A 272 34.18 5.16 -2.72
CA GLU A 272 35.22 5.94 -2.09
C GLU A 272 36.56 5.81 -2.83
N ILE A 273 37.21 6.95 -3.04
CA ILE A 273 38.61 7.05 -3.41
C ILE A 273 39.33 7.55 -2.15
N PRO A 274 40.32 6.83 -1.62
CA PRO A 274 40.87 7.07 -0.28
C PRO A 274 41.63 8.40 -0.15
N TYR A 275 41.99 9.03 -1.26
CA TYR A 275 42.79 10.24 -1.28
C TYR A 275 42.12 11.33 -2.11
N PRO A 276 41.97 12.56 -1.57
CA PRO A 276 41.48 13.72 -2.34
C PRO A 276 42.51 14.23 -3.35
N VAL A 277 43.76 13.75 -3.26
CA VAL A 277 44.84 14.02 -4.19
C VAL A 277 45.61 12.73 -4.46
N LEU A 278 45.70 12.33 -5.72
CA LEU A 278 46.47 11.16 -6.13
C LEU A 278 47.84 11.58 -6.65
N SER A 279 48.87 10.84 -6.23
CA SER A 279 50.17 10.90 -6.89
C SER A 279 50.09 10.07 -8.17
N GLY A 280 50.52 10.66 -9.28
CA GLY A 280 50.67 9.92 -10.53
C GLY A 280 51.54 8.68 -10.37
N ASN A 281 51.17 7.61 -11.07
CA ASN A 281 51.86 6.32 -11.09
C ASN A 281 51.91 5.59 -9.74
N LEU A 282 51.10 6.01 -8.76
CA LEU A 282 50.96 5.31 -7.48
C LEU A 282 49.70 4.44 -7.47
N LEU A 283 49.86 3.18 -7.08
CA LEU A 283 48.73 2.29 -6.87
C LEU A 283 47.86 2.78 -5.71
N PHE A 284 46.55 2.88 -5.92
CA PHE A 284 45.57 3.08 -4.85
C PHE A 284 44.48 2.02 -4.90
N VAL A 285 43.77 1.86 -3.79
CA VAL A 285 42.63 0.96 -3.68
C VAL A 285 41.35 1.79 -3.66
N LEU A 286 40.50 1.59 -4.64
CA LEU A 286 39.12 2.09 -4.64
C LEU A 286 38.26 1.12 -3.82
N SER A 287 37.33 1.64 -3.01
CA SER A 287 36.33 0.84 -2.32
C SER A 287 34.91 1.15 -2.78
N VAL A 288 34.10 0.10 -2.89
CA VAL A 288 32.64 0.15 -3.04
C VAL A 288 32.05 -0.55 -1.83
N THR A 289 31.23 0.13 -1.04
CA THR A 289 30.45 -0.53 0.01
C THR A 289 29.01 -0.65 -0.48
N ASP A 290 28.65 -1.82 -0.96
CA ASP A 290 27.32 -2.16 -1.45
C ASP A 290 27.07 -3.65 -1.16
N ALA A 291 26.11 -3.93 -0.29
CA ALA A 291 25.81 -5.30 0.11
C ALA A 291 24.77 -5.97 -0.81
N ASP A 292 24.17 -5.23 -1.74
CA ASP A 292 23.31 -5.81 -2.77
C ASP A 292 24.16 -6.52 -3.85
N LEU A 293 25.47 -6.26 -3.90
CA LEU A 293 26.43 -6.98 -4.73
C LEU A 293 26.89 -8.32 -4.14
N ASP A 294 26.53 -8.60 -2.89
CA ASP A 294 26.88 -9.81 -2.14
C ASP A 294 25.82 -10.90 -2.40
N THR A 295 26.02 -11.66 -3.47
CA THR A 295 25.06 -12.66 -3.97
C THR A 295 25.24 -14.03 -3.33
N ASP A 296 26.44 -14.36 -2.87
CA ASP A 296 26.73 -15.58 -2.12
C ASP A 296 27.50 -15.28 -0.82
N PRO A 297 26.86 -15.34 0.36
CA PRO A 297 27.50 -14.98 1.62
C PRO A 297 28.61 -15.96 2.04
N LEU A 298 28.74 -17.12 1.38
CA LEU A 298 29.76 -18.12 1.67
C LEU A 298 30.99 -18.01 0.79
N SER A 299 30.98 -17.16 -0.24
CA SER A 299 32.10 -16.99 -1.15
C SER A 299 32.46 -15.52 -1.36
N VAL A 300 33.57 -15.27 -2.05
CA VAL A 300 34.03 -13.92 -2.40
C VAL A 300 33.50 -13.59 -3.77
N ASP A 301 32.67 -12.56 -3.85
CA ASP A 301 32.05 -12.13 -5.10
C ASP A 301 32.91 -11.13 -5.89
N SER A 302 32.64 -10.99 -7.18
CA SER A 302 33.25 -9.97 -8.04
C SER A 302 32.23 -9.40 -9.02
N ALA A 303 32.25 -8.08 -9.17
CA ALA A 303 31.30 -7.36 -10.03
C ALA A 303 32.06 -6.54 -11.07
N ALA A 304 31.84 -6.86 -12.35
CA ALA A 304 32.50 -6.18 -13.47
C ALA A 304 31.60 -5.09 -14.07
N GLY A 305 32.20 -3.96 -14.44
CA GLY A 305 31.52 -2.92 -15.21
C GLY A 305 30.58 -2.00 -14.43
N LEU A 306 30.46 -2.17 -13.11
CA LEU A 306 29.65 -1.28 -12.25
C LEU A 306 30.37 0.01 -11.87
N VAL A 307 31.71 -0.02 -11.85
CA VAL A 307 32.54 1.15 -11.63
C VAL A 307 33.19 1.56 -12.94
N THR A 308 33.05 2.84 -13.30
CA THR A 308 33.78 3.44 -14.42
C THR A 308 34.68 4.56 -13.91
N LEU A 309 35.95 4.52 -14.32
CA LEU A 309 36.89 5.60 -14.12
C LEU A 309 36.95 6.44 -15.39
N THR A 310 36.84 7.75 -15.28
CA THR A 310 36.96 8.69 -16.39
C THR A 310 37.94 9.79 -16.04
N SER A 311 38.89 10.06 -16.92
CA SER A 311 39.82 11.17 -16.79
C SER A 311 39.46 12.32 -17.74
N ASP A 312 39.86 13.52 -17.36
CA ASP A 312 39.77 14.73 -18.19
C ASP A 312 40.95 14.88 -19.17
N SER A 313 41.67 13.79 -19.49
CA SER A 313 42.72 13.84 -20.49
C SER A 313 42.19 14.17 -21.88
N THR A 314 43.06 14.52 -22.83
CA THR A 314 42.68 14.73 -24.23
C THR A 314 43.46 13.78 -25.13
N PRO A 315 42.82 12.76 -25.73
CA PRO A 315 41.42 12.37 -25.56
C PRO A 315 41.10 11.86 -24.14
N PRO A 316 39.84 11.92 -23.68
CA PRO A 316 39.45 11.40 -22.37
C PRO A 316 39.66 9.89 -22.34
N ASP A 317 40.20 9.39 -21.24
CA ASP A 317 40.39 7.96 -21.02
C ASP A 317 39.27 7.45 -20.10
N SER A 318 38.72 6.27 -20.42
CA SER A 318 37.65 5.66 -19.64
C SER A 318 37.92 4.18 -19.46
N VAL A 319 37.82 3.70 -18.21
CA VAL A 319 38.13 2.32 -17.84
C VAL A 319 37.03 1.76 -16.97
N ALA A 320 36.41 0.66 -17.42
CA ALA A 320 35.52 -0.14 -16.60
C ALA A 320 36.34 -1.00 -15.64
N VAL A 321 35.98 -0.96 -14.35
CA VAL A 321 36.70 -1.64 -13.27
C VAL A 321 35.86 -2.81 -12.76
N THR A 322 36.52 -3.95 -12.57
CA THR A 322 35.97 -5.06 -11.77
C THR A 322 36.37 -4.86 -10.34
N VAL A 323 35.39 -4.87 -9.44
CA VAL A 323 35.61 -4.82 -7.99
C VAL A 323 35.44 -6.22 -7.42
N THR A 324 36.29 -6.59 -6.46
CA THR A 324 36.27 -7.88 -5.78
C THR A 324 36.01 -7.69 -4.31
N GLN A 325 35.11 -8.49 -3.77
CA GLN A 325 34.73 -8.46 -2.37
C GLN A 325 35.95 -8.75 -1.48
N THR A 326 36.05 -8.08 -0.33
CA THR A 326 37.22 -8.18 0.56
C THR A 326 37.20 -9.46 1.42
N GLY A 327 36.03 -10.10 1.53
CA GLY A 327 35.82 -11.38 2.18
C GLY A 327 34.35 -11.81 2.07
N PRO A 328 34.01 -13.08 2.35
CA PRO A 328 32.63 -13.57 2.31
C PRO A 328 31.71 -12.75 3.22
N ALA A 329 30.51 -12.43 2.73
CA ALA A 329 29.51 -11.64 3.44
C ALA A 329 29.97 -10.23 3.89
N SER A 330 31.04 -9.67 3.31
CA SER A 330 31.59 -8.39 3.78
C SER A 330 30.83 -7.17 3.26
N GLY A 331 30.09 -7.28 2.15
CA GLY A 331 29.48 -6.15 1.44
C GLY A 331 30.46 -5.03 1.03
N VAL A 332 31.77 -5.25 1.11
CA VAL A 332 32.83 -4.29 0.76
C VAL A 332 33.65 -4.87 -0.38
N PHE A 333 33.68 -4.17 -1.50
CA PHE A 333 34.38 -4.53 -2.72
C PHE A 333 35.52 -3.56 -2.99
N THR A 334 36.64 -4.05 -3.50
CA THR A 334 37.82 -3.25 -3.77
C THR A 334 38.38 -3.48 -5.16
N ALA A 335 39.04 -2.47 -5.71
CA ALA A 335 39.83 -2.60 -6.93
C ALA A 335 41.13 -1.81 -6.84
N HIS A 336 42.19 -2.38 -7.39
CA HIS A 336 43.49 -1.73 -7.49
C HIS A 336 43.57 -0.89 -8.75
N VAL A 337 43.91 0.39 -8.61
CA VAL A 337 43.95 1.35 -9.72
C VAL A 337 45.27 2.08 -9.72
N MET A 338 45.88 2.21 -10.89
CA MET A 338 47.11 2.96 -11.11
C MET A 338 46.88 4.10 -12.14
N PRO A 339 46.80 5.36 -11.70
CA PRO A 339 46.69 6.49 -12.61
C PRO A 339 48.02 6.73 -13.33
N ARG A 340 48.03 6.71 -14.66
CA ARG A 340 49.22 6.91 -15.51
C ARG A 340 49.28 8.35 -16.01
N VAL A 341 50.26 9.13 -15.54
CA VAL A 341 50.39 10.53 -15.95
C VAL A 341 50.93 10.63 -17.37
N GLN A 342 50.16 11.23 -18.27
CA GLN A 342 50.58 11.51 -19.64
C GLN A 342 51.82 12.41 -19.65
N GLY A 343 52.83 12.04 -20.45
CA GLY A 343 54.05 12.84 -20.65
C GLY A 343 55.10 12.72 -19.54
N ALA A 344 54.80 12.05 -18.41
CA ALA A 344 55.87 11.43 -17.63
C ALA A 344 56.38 10.27 -18.49
N GLY A 345 57.66 10.26 -18.87
CA GLY A 345 58.21 9.18 -19.69
C GLY A 345 57.74 7.84 -19.15
N GLU A 346 57.12 7.02 -20.01
CA GLU A 346 56.71 5.66 -19.66
C GLU A 346 57.96 4.99 -19.10
N ASP A 347 58.07 4.91 -17.76
CA ASP A 347 59.13 4.14 -17.16
C ASP A 347 58.88 2.70 -17.62
N PRO A 348 59.77 2.11 -18.42
CA PRO A 348 59.57 0.75 -18.94
C PRO A 348 59.49 -0.29 -17.80
N LEU A 349 59.81 0.09 -16.56
CA LEU A 349 59.65 -0.71 -15.35
C LEU A 349 58.30 -0.52 -14.64
N LEU A 350 57.53 0.52 -14.98
CA LEU A 350 56.16 0.72 -14.49
C LEU A 350 55.17 -0.16 -15.29
N VAL A 351 55.35 -1.48 -15.16
CA VAL A 351 54.32 -2.46 -15.56
C VAL A 351 53.14 -2.27 -14.62
N THR A 352 51.93 -2.16 -15.16
CA THR A 352 50.73 -2.15 -14.30
C THR A 352 50.78 -3.44 -13.47
N PRO A 353 50.75 -3.36 -12.12
CA PRO A 353 50.75 -4.55 -11.30
C PRO A 353 49.68 -5.52 -11.80
N LEU A 354 49.98 -6.83 -11.81
CA LEU A 354 49.03 -7.82 -12.27
C LEU A 354 47.71 -7.65 -11.50
N GLY A 355 46.60 -7.46 -12.23
CA GLY A 355 45.27 -7.24 -11.66
C GLY A 355 44.92 -5.79 -11.32
N ALA A 356 45.79 -4.81 -11.57
CA ALA A 356 45.46 -3.39 -11.43
C ALA A 356 44.94 -2.78 -12.75
N TYR A 357 44.04 -1.81 -12.62
CA TYR A 357 43.49 -1.04 -13.74
C TYR A 357 44.33 0.21 -13.98
N GLY A 358 44.81 0.41 -15.22
CA GLY A 358 45.53 1.61 -15.62
C GLY A 358 44.61 2.62 -16.28
N VAL A 359 44.59 3.86 -15.81
CA VAL A 359 43.84 4.97 -16.43
C VAL A 359 44.78 6.13 -16.75
N ARG A 360 44.78 6.61 -18.00
CA ARG A 360 45.62 7.76 -18.39
C ARG A 360 45.00 9.03 -17.86
N VAL A 361 45.85 9.88 -17.29
CA VAL A 361 45.47 11.12 -16.62
C VAL A 361 46.48 12.21 -16.95
N VAL A 362 46.08 13.46 -16.88
CA VAL A 362 46.97 14.61 -17.05
C VAL A 362 47.36 15.20 -15.71
N LYS A 363 48.56 15.76 -15.59
CA LYS A 363 48.99 16.49 -14.38
C LYS A 363 48.04 17.69 -14.17
N GLY A 364 47.47 17.82 -12.97
CA GLY A 364 46.47 18.84 -12.68
C GLY A 364 45.03 18.44 -13.05
N GLY A 365 44.85 17.29 -13.70
CA GLY A 365 43.55 16.79 -14.12
C GLY A 365 42.73 16.19 -12.99
N THR A 366 41.52 15.78 -13.32
CA THR A 366 40.55 15.16 -12.43
C THR A 366 40.30 13.72 -12.86
N LEU A 367 40.44 12.80 -11.91
CA LEU A 367 39.95 11.43 -12.06
C LEU A 367 38.57 11.36 -11.41
N THR A 368 37.57 10.96 -12.20
CA THR A 368 36.20 10.74 -11.71
C THR A 368 35.95 9.25 -11.68
N ALA A 369 35.53 8.73 -10.52
CA ALA A 369 34.97 7.39 -10.43
C ALA A 369 33.44 7.52 -10.37
N SER A 370 32.75 6.77 -11.21
CA SER A 370 31.31 6.62 -11.19
C SER A 370 30.93 5.19 -10.81
N TYR A 371 29.90 5.06 -9.98
CA TYR A 371 29.31 3.78 -9.60
C TYR A 371 27.82 3.79 -9.93
N ALA A 372 27.36 2.75 -10.61
CA ALA A 372 25.94 2.50 -10.85
C ALA A 372 25.61 1.10 -10.31
N SER A 373 24.75 1.03 -9.29
CA SER A 373 24.19 -0.25 -8.87
C SER A 373 23.11 -0.64 -9.88
N GLY A 374 23.01 -1.93 -10.22
CA GLY A 374 21.93 -2.41 -11.10
C GLY A 374 20.54 -2.30 -10.47
N ALA A 375 20.47 -2.05 -9.15
CA ALA A 375 19.25 -1.96 -8.36
C ALA A 375 18.70 -0.51 -8.26
N ASP A 376 19.55 0.51 -8.39
CA ASP A 376 19.16 1.92 -8.31
C ASP A 376 19.60 2.68 -9.57
N SER A 377 18.70 3.48 -10.17
CA SER A 377 18.98 4.30 -11.36
C SER A 377 19.91 5.51 -11.11
N PHE A 378 20.66 5.52 -9.99
CA PHE A 378 21.50 6.63 -9.58
C PHE A 378 22.98 6.34 -9.84
N THR A 379 23.63 7.28 -10.54
CA THR A 379 25.08 7.30 -10.65
C THR A 379 25.67 8.09 -9.49
N ARG A 380 26.47 7.45 -8.64
CA ARG A 380 27.31 8.14 -7.65
C ARG A 380 28.62 8.54 -8.29
N THR A 381 29.05 9.78 -8.11
CA THR A 381 30.35 10.27 -8.61
C THR A 381 31.23 10.69 -7.45
N SER A 382 32.49 10.29 -7.49
CA SER A 382 33.56 10.79 -6.63
C SER A 382 34.66 11.36 -7.52
N GLY A 383 35.02 12.63 -7.30
CA GLY A 383 36.01 13.35 -8.10
C GLY A 383 37.25 13.67 -7.27
N VAL A 384 38.42 13.43 -7.83
CA VAL A 384 39.71 13.63 -7.15
C VAL A 384 40.68 14.39 -8.06
N HIS A 385 41.35 15.40 -7.51
CA HIS A 385 42.31 16.22 -8.25
C HIS A 385 43.71 15.61 -8.22
N MET A 386 44.38 15.56 -9.37
CA MET A 386 45.75 15.08 -9.50
C MET A 386 46.73 16.25 -9.32
N ARG A 387 47.46 16.34 -8.20
CA ARG A 387 48.64 17.22 -8.16
C ARG A 387 49.80 16.51 -8.84
N GLY A 388 50.51 17.19 -9.72
CA GLY A 388 51.87 16.77 -10.00
C GLY A 388 52.77 17.26 -8.88
N SER A 389 53.61 16.38 -8.35
CA SER A 389 54.68 16.78 -7.46
C SER A 389 55.52 17.89 -8.09
N LEU A 390 55.86 18.85 -7.22
CA LEU A 390 56.87 19.87 -7.36
C LEU A 390 58.22 19.24 -6.92
N SER A 391 59.28 19.54 -7.67
CA SER A 391 60.64 18.98 -7.62
C SER A 391 61.35 19.04 -6.26
N LEU A 392 62.26 18.08 -6.01
CA LEU A 392 63.50 18.34 -5.28
C LEU A 392 64.69 17.68 -6.02
N VAL A 393 65.63 18.54 -6.37
CA VAL A 393 66.96 18.26 -6.94
C VAL A 393 67.82 17.49 -5.92
N ALA A 394 68.64 16.57 -6.40
CA ALA A 394 70.02 16.40 -5.93
C ALA A 394 70.94 16.42 -7.16
#